data_AF-A0A2N5HYK4-F1
#
_entry.id   AF-A0A2N5HYK4-F1
#
_cell.length_a   1.000
_cell.length_b   1.000
_cell.length_c   1.000
_cell.angle_alpha   90.00
_cell.angle_beta   90.00
_cell.angle_gamma   90.00
#
_symmetry.space_group_name_H-M   'P 1'
#
loop_
_entity.id
_entity.type
_entity.pdbx_description
1 polymer ?
#
loop_
_entity_poly.entity_id
_entity_poly.type
_entity_poly.pdbx_seq_one_letter_code
_entity_poly.pdbx_strand_id
1 'polypeptide(L)'
;MLTSKWAKNKMEAIEGLNHLSIEIIPPAPPAKSNKPVAILLVIDRSGSMSQAAEQTRMAEGRASKLDFVKDASEKLVDMMRDGDQIGIISFDHIARVEYPLSALSRTESAVLILAALPISVTD
;
A
#
# COMPACT_ATOMS: atom_id res chain seq x y z
N MET A 1 -29.66 9.82 -20.11
CA MET A 1 -30.66 9.42 -19.08
C MET A 1 -31.82 8.59 -19.69
N LEU A 2 -31.54 7.63 -20.59
CA LEU A 2 -32.59 6.85 -21.30
C LEU A 2 -32.34 5.33 -21.36
N THR A 3 -31.24 4.83 -20.82
CA THR A 3 -30.85 3.40 -20.95
C THR A 3 -31.23 2.52 -19.76
N SER A 4 -31.41 3.10 -18.57
CA SER A 4 -31.64 2.34 -17.32
C SER A 4 -33.07 1.81 -17.15
N LYS A 5 -34.08 2.51 -17.69
CA LYS A 5 -35.49 2.09 -17.55
C LYS A 5 -35.86 0.87 -18.39
N TRP A 6 -35.20 0.65 -19.53
CA TRP A 6 -35.50 -0.49 -20.42
C TRP A 6 -34.89 -1.80 -19.93
N ALA A 7 -33.68 -1.74 -19.35
CA ALA A 7 -33.01 -2.90 -18.76
C ALA A 7 -33.81 -3.48 -17.58
N LYS A 8 -34.32 -2.61 -16.70
CA LYS A 8 -35.08 -3.02 -15.52
C LYS A 8 -36.35 -3.82 -15.87
N ASN A 9 -37.13 -3.36 -16.85
CA ASN A 9 -38.36 -4.03 -17.29
C ASN A 9 -38.13 -5.41 -17.93
N LYS A 10 -36.96 -5.67 -18.53
CA LYS A 10 -36.61 -7.01 -19.04
C LYS A 10 -36.07 -7.94 -17.96
N MET A 11 -35.41 -7.40 -16.94
CA MET A 11 -34.82 -8.17 -15.83
C MET A 11 -35.87 -8.69 -14.83
N GLU A 12 -36.97 -7.96 -14.65
CA GLU A 12 -38.07 -8.34 -13.73
C GLU A 12 -39.02 -9.39 -14.33
N ALA A 13 -38.97 -9.64 -15.65
CA ALA A 13 -39.96 -10.47 -16.36
C ALA A 13 -39.54 -11.95 -16.58
N ILE A 14 -38.35 -12.37 -16.14
CA ILE A 14 -37.83 -13.72 -16.34
C ILE A 14 -37.30 -14.23 -14.99
N GLU A 15 -37.92 -15.28 -14.43
CA GLU A 15 -37.48 -15.98 -13.21
C GLU A 15 -36.16 -16.73 -13.43
N GLY A 16 -35.09 -16.01 -13.76
CA GLY A 16 -33.78 -16.56 -14.03
C GLY A 16 -32.69 -15.63 -13.49
N LEU A 17 -31.68 -16.22 -12.85
CA LEU A 17 -30.50 -15.55 -12.32
C LEU A 17 -29.93 -14.53 -13.32
N ASN A 18 -30.11 -13.25 -13.02
CA ASN A 18 -29.59 -12.15 -13.84
C ASN A 18 -28.12 -11.89 -13.46
N HIS A 19 -27.18 -12.32 -14.31
CA HIS A 19 -25.78 -11.94 -14.17
C HIS A 19 -25.51 -10.60 -14.87
N LEU A 20 -25.01 -9.62 -14.11
CA LEU A 20 -24.52 -8.34 -14.63
C LEU A 20 -22.99 -8.38 -14.64
N SER A 21 -22.39 -8.31 -15.83
CA SER A 21 -20.95 -8.09 -15.99
C SER A 21 -20.71 -6.61 -16.22
N ILE A 22 -19.84 -6.01 -15.40
CA ILE A 22 -19.39 -4.62 -15.56
C ILE A 22 -17.89 -4.67 -15.83
N GLU A 23 -17.49 -4.19 -17.01
CA GLU A 23 -16.10 -3.99 -17.35
C GLU A 23 -15.76 -2.50 -17.19
N ILE A 24 -14.69 -2.21 -16.44
CA ILE A 24 -14.18 -0.84 -16.26
C ILE A 24 -12.89 -0.73 -17.07
N ILE A 25 -12.97 -0.08 -18.23
CA ILE A 25 -11.80 0.24 -19.06
C ILE A 25 -11.37 1.67 -18.70
N PRO A 26 -10.22 1.86 -18.02
CA PRO A 26 -9.75 3.20 -17.72
C PRO A 26 -9.44 3.95 -19.03
N PRO A 27 -9.78 5.25 -19.14
CA PRO A 27 -9.41 6.04 -20.30
C PRO A 27 -7.88 6.16 -20.38
N ALA A 28 -7.37 6.47 -21.57
CA ALA A 28 -5.95 6.74 -21.75
C ALA A 28 -5.49 7.78 -20.71
N PRO A 29 -4.39 7.52 -19.97
CA PRO A 29 -3.97 8.41 -18.91
C PRO A 29 -3.74 9.82 -19.48
N PRO A 30 -4.26 10.88 -18.82
CA PRO A 30 -4.04 12.24 -19.27
C PRO A 30 -2.53 12.55 -19.30
N ALA A 31 -2.08 13.26 -20.33
CA ALA A 31 -0.65 13.51 -20.57
C ALA A 31 0.10 14.17 -19.41
N LYS A 32 -0.61 14.81 -18.45
CA LYS A 32 -0.02 15.58 -17.34
C LYS A 32 -0.82 15.60 -16.04
N SER A 33 -1.56 14.56 -15.67
CA SER A 33 -2.16 14.51 -14.32
C SER A 33 -1.34 13.63 -13.37
N ASN A 34 -0.13 14.08 -13.03
CA ASN A 34 0.60 13.53 -11.90
C ASN A 34 0.23 14.34 -10.67
N LYS A 35 -1.01 14.20 -10.19
CA LYS A 35 -1.35 14.74 -8.88
C LYS A 35 -0.49 13.98 -7.86
N PRO A 36 0.17 14.67 -6.92
CA PRO A 36 0.90 14.00 -5.87
C PRO A 36 0.01 13.00 -5.15
N VAL A 37 0.55 11.82 -4.87
CA VAL A 37 -0.14 10.83 -4.05
C VAL A 37 0.36 10.91 -2.61
N ALA A 38 -0.53 10.67 -1.65
CA ALA A 38 -0.16 10.52 -0.26
C ALA A 38 -0.31 9.06 0.14
N ILE A 39 0.77 8.46 0.65
CA ILE A 39 0.81 7.06 1.10
C ILE A 39 1.16 7.03 2.59
N LEU A 40 0.42 6.23 3.34
CA LEU A 40 0.71 5.98 4.75
C LEU A 40 1.06 4.50 4.92
N LEU A 41 2.30 4.23 5.34
CA LEU A 41 2.75 2.89 5.67
C LEU A 41 2.41 2.62 7.14
N VAL A 42 1.51 1.67 7.38
CA VAL A 42 1.12 1.25 8.73
C VAL A 42 1.71 -0.15 8.95
N ILE A 43 2.75 -0.23 9.78
CA ILE A 43 3.59 -1.42 9.95
C ILE A 43 3.30 -2.08 11.30
N ASP A 44 2.93 -3.36 11.26
CA ASP A 44 2.85 -4.19 12.47
C ASP A 44 4.27 -4.46 12.99
N ARG A 45 4.50 -4.21 14.29
CA ARG A 45 5.75 -4.54 14.99
C ARG A 45 5.55 -5.56 16.13
N SER A 46 4.48 -6.35 16.06
CA SER A 46 4.21 -7.45 16.99
C SER A 46 5.33 -8.49 17.01
N GLY A 47 5.40 -9.27 18.10
CA GLY A 47 6.37 -10.36 18.28
C GLY A 47 6.45 -11.35 17.10
N SER A 48 5.38 -11.53 16.33
CA SER A 48 5.36 -12.42 15.17
C SER A 48 6.17 -11.92 13.97
N MET A 49 6.50 -10.62 13.94
CA MET A 49 7.22 -9.95 12.87
C MET A 49 8.74 -10.12 12.99
N SER A 50 9.25 -10.48 14.18
CA SER A 50 10.67 -10.87 14.38
C SER A 50 10.95 -12.29 13.88
N GLN A 51 9.92 -13.10 13.62
CA GLN A 51 10.08 -14.46 13.16
C GLN A 51 10.59 -14.49 11.71
N ALA A 52 11.30 -15.55 11.36
CA ALA A 52 11.72 -15.79 9.99
C ALA A 52 10.52 -15.79 9.04
N ALA A 53 10.67 -15.17 7.88
CA ALA A 53 9.66 -15.25 6.83
C ALA A 53 9.57 -16.71 6.34
N GLU A 54 8.36 -17.28 6.35
CA GLU A 54 8.11 -18.72 6.15
C GLU A 54 8.58 -19.24 4.78
N GLN A 55 8.71 -18.34 3.80
CA GLN A 55 9.17 -18.64 2.44
C GLN A 55 10.70 -18.70 2.28
N THR A 56 11.49 -18.31 3.28
CA THR A 56 12.95 -18.12 3.16
C THR A 56 13.75 -19.27 3.75
N ARG A 57 13.30 -20.53 3.57
CA ARG A 57 14.12 -21.70 3.94
C ARG A 57 15.35 -21.90 3.04
N MET A 58 15.50 -21.14 1.95
CA MET A 58 16.51 -21.42 0.90
C MET A 58 17.37 -20.23 0.45
N ALA A 59 17.25 -19.03 1.04
CA ALA A 59 18.17 -17.93 0.75
C ALA A 59 18.96 -17.58 2.02
N GLU A 60 20.27 -17.48 1.87
CA GLU A 60 21.25 -17.25 2.93
C GLU A 60 20.91 -15.99 3.74
N GLY A 61 20.49 -16.17 4.98
CA GLY A 61 20.25 -15.09 5.93
C GLY A 61 18.92 -15.25 6.67
N ARG A 62 18.98 -15.29 8.01
CA ARG A 62 17.80 -15.30 8.90
C ARG A 62 17.10 -13.92 8.90
N ALA A 63 16.61 -13.46 7.76
CA ALA A 63 15.85 -12.21 7.68
C ALA A 63 14.45 -12.41 8.29
N SER A 64 14.10 -11.54 9.23
CA SER A 64 12.78 -11.51 9.84
C SER A 64 11.74 -10.95 8.86
N LYS A 65 10.44 -11.22 9.09
CA LYS A 65 9.36 -10.59 8.29
C LYS A 65 9.49 -9.07 8.30
N LEU A 66 9.91 -8.49 9.41
CA LEU A 66 10.12 -7.05 9.56
C LEU A 66 11.25 -6.52 8.67
N ASP A 67 12.33 -7.30 8.49
CA ASP A 67 13.41 -6.92 7.57
C ASP A 67 12.90 -6.86 6.12
N PHE A 68 12.06 -7.82 5.70
CA PHE A 68 11.43 -7.75 4.39
C PHE A 68 10.49 -6.54 4.24
N VAL A 69 9.78 -6.14 5.30
CA VAL A 69 8.96 -4.93 5.27
C VAL A 69 9.84 -3.69 5.09
N LYS A 70 10.99 -3.62 5.75
CA LYS A 70 11.96 -2.53 5.59
C LYS A 70 12.45 -2.45 4.14
N ASP A 71 12.91 -3.56 3.58
CA ASP A 71 13.37 -3.63 2.18
C ASP A 71 12.28 -3.27 1.17
N ALA A 72 11.04 -3.73 1.41
CA ALA A 72 9.91 -3.42 0.54
C ALA A 72 9.51 -1.93 0.64
N SER A 73 9.58 -1.36 1.85
CA SER A 73 9.28 0.04 2.09
C SER A 73 10.30 0.96 1.41
N GLU A 74 11.59 0.58 1.44
CA GLU A 74 12.65 1.28 0.71
C GLU A 74 12.37 1.29 -0.79
N LYS A 75 12.08 0.12 -1.38
CA LYS A 75 11.71 0.02 -2.80
C LYS A 75 10.47 0.83 -3.16
N LEU A 76 9.50 0.92 -2.25
CA LEU A 76 8.32 1.76 -2.46
C LEU A 76 8.70 3.23 -2.56
N VAL A 77 9.52 3.72 -1.63
CA VAL A 77 10.01 5.10 -1.62
C VAL A 77 10.79 5.42 -2.91
N ASP A 78 11.61 4.48 -3.39
CA ASP A 78 12.35 4.63 -4.64
C ASP A 78 11.45 4.76 -5.88
N MET A 79 10.25 4.17 -5.85
CA MET A 79 9.27 4.28 -6.93
C MET A 79 8.42 5.57 -6.85
N MET A 80 8.41 6.24 -5.70
CA MET A 80 7.65 7.48 -5.50
C MET A 80 8.32 8.64 -6.22
N ARG A 81 7.52 9.62 -6.64
CA ARG A 81 7.99 10.79 -7.38
C ARG A 81 8.17 11.97 -6.44
N ASP A 82 9.00 12.92 -6.87
CA ASP A 82 9.15 14.19 -6.16
C ASP A 82 7.78 14.87 -5.98
N GLY A 83 7.49 15.27 -4.73
CA GLY A 83 6.21 15.86 -4.34
C GLY A 83 5.16 14.87 -3.83
N ASP A 84 5.29 13.56 -4.08
CA ASP A 84 4.48 12.55 -3.40
C ASP A 84 4.74 12.61 -1.89
N GLN A 85 3.75 12.25 -1.08
CA GLN A 85 3.85 12.33 0.37
C GLN A 85 3.89 10.94 0.98
N ILE A 86 4.76 10.72 1.96
CA ILE A 86 4.83 9.48 2.72
C ILE A 86 4.80 9.75 4.22
N GLY A 87 4.08 8.91 4.96
CA GLY A 87 4.14 8.84 6.42
C GLY A 87 4.30 7.38 6.86
N ILE A 88 4.98 7.17 7.99
CA ILE A 88 5.20 5.84 8.57
C ILE A 88 4.63 5.82 9.98
N ILE A 89 3.78 4.84 10.23
CA ILE A 89 3.20 4.53 11.54
C ILE A 89 3.57 3.10 11.87
N SER A 90 4.16 2.87 13.04
CA SER A 90 4.32 1.53 13.59
C SER A 90 3.22 1.25 14.61
N PHE A 91 2.81 0.00 14.77
CA PHE A 91 1.84 -0.37 15.80
C PHE A 91 2.10 -1.73 16.42
N ASP A 92 1.82 -1.82 17.72
CA ASP A 92 1.65 -3.03 18.51
C ASP A 92 0.38 -2.86 19.38
N HIS A 93 0.52 -2.80 20.70
CA HIS A 93 -0.47 -2.29 21.64
C HIS A 93 -0.73 -0.77 21.50
N ILE A 94 0.22 0.00 20.95
CA ILE A 94 0.12 1.45 20.77
C ILE A 94 0.65 1.82 19.38
N ALA A 95 -0.09 2.68 18.67
CA ALA A 95 0.35 3.26 17.41
C ALA A 95 1.33 4.43 17.65
N ARG A 96 2.43 4.45 16.89
CA ARG A 96 3.46 5.49 16.94
C ARG A 96 3.70 6.04 15.54
N VAL A 97 3.75 7.36 15.43
CA VAL A 97 4.18 8.02 14.19
C VAL A 97 5.70 8.01 14.17
N GLU A 98 6.28 7.16 13.33
CA GLU A 98 7.73 7.07 13.15
C GLU A 98 8.23 8.13 12.18
N TYR A 99 7.41 8.43 11.15
CA TYR A 99 7.68 9.49 10.19
C TYR A 99 6.37 10.23 9.87
N PRO A 100 6.28 11.55 10.14
CA PRO A 100 5.08 12.32 9.83
C PRO A 100 4.84 12.37 8.32
N LEU A 101 3.58 12.46 7.90
CA LEU A 101 3.23 12.59 6.49
C LEU A 101 3.89 13.84 5.90
N SER A 102 4.90 13.63 5.08
CA SER A 102 5.75 14.68 4.54
C SER A 102 5.96 14.47 3.05
N ALA A 103 6.09 15.56 2.30
CA ALA A 103 6.44 15.47 0.88
C ALA A 103 7.85 14.90 0.72
N LEU A 104 8.03 14.01 -0.25
CA LEU A 104 9.31 13.46 -0.64
C LEU A 104 10.03 14.44 -1.55
N SER A 105 11.28 14.71 -1.19
CA SER A 105 12.30 15.19 -2.12
C SER A 105 13.35 14.09 -2.31
N ARG A 106 13.93 13.95 -3.50
CA ARG A 106 15.02 12.98 -3.79
C ARG A 106 16.18 12.99 -2.78
N THR A 107 16.40 14.08 -2.06
CA THR A 107 17.47 14.18 -1.05
C THR A 107 17.04 13.58 0.30
N GLU A 108 15.74 13.51 0.59
CA GLU A 108 15.17 13.05 1.86
C GLU A 108 14.85 11.55 1.90
N SER A 109 14.84 10.85 0.76
CA SER A 109 14.62 9.39 0.69
C SER A 109 15.59 8.60 1.58
N ALA A 110 16.85 9.07 1.71
CA ALA A 110 17.86 8.46 2.58
C ALA A 110 17.57 8.64 4.08
N VAL A 111 16.87 9.71 4.46
CA VAL A 111 16.51 10.01 5.86
C VAL A 111 15.32 9.15 6.33
N LEU A 112 14.42 8.83 5.41
CA LEU A 112 13.29 7.92 5.66
C LEU A 112 13.74 6.49 6.00
N ILE A 113 14.79 6.02 5.33
CA ILE A 113 15.43 4.73 5.62
C ILE A 113 15.96 4.73 7.05
N LEU A 114 16.60 5.82 7.50
CA LEU A 114 17.07 5.99 8.88
C LEU A 114 15.92 6.08 9.89
N ALA A 115 14.77 6.66 9.51
CA ALA A 115 13.58 6.76 10.37
C ALA A 115 12.80 5.44 10.52
N ALA A 116 13.02 4.46 9.62
CA ALA A 116 12.49 3.09 9.77
C ALA A 116 13.38 2.17 10.64
N LEU A 117 14.65 2.57 10.89
CA LEU A 117 15.58 1.83 11.76
C LEU A 117 15.16 1.66 13.23
N PRO A 118 14.46 2.61 13.90
CA PRO A 118 14.03 2.43 15.28
C PRO A 118 12.82 1.49 15.40
N ILE A 119 12.23 1.01 14.29
CA ILE A 119 11.18 -0.02 14.34
C ILE A 119 11.83 -1.34 14.77
N SER A 120 11.89 -1.54 16.08
CA SER A 120 12.20 -2.79 16.74
C SER A 120 10.92 -3.47 17.20
N VAL A 121 10.96 -4.79 17.24
CA VAL A 121 9.91 -5.59 17.84
C VAL A 121 10.02 -5.41 19.35
N THR A 122 8.90 -5.10 19.99
CA THR A 122 8.79 -5.13 21.46
C THR A 122 8.39 -6.53 21.88
N ASP A 123 9.13 -7.08 22.85
CA ASP A 123 8.86 -8.37 23.50
C ASP A 123 7.48 -8.43 24.15
#